data_AF-A0A6B0GGY6-F1
#
_entry.id   AF-A0A6B0GGY6-F1
#
_cell.length_a   1.000
_cell.length_b   1.000
_cell.length_c   1.000
_cell.angle_alpha   90.00
_cell.angle_beta   90.00
_cell.angle_gamma   90.00
#
_symmetry.space_group_name_H-M   'P 1'
#
loop_
_entity.id
_entity.type
_entity.pdbx_description
1 polymer ?
#
loop_
_entity_poly.entity_id
_entity_poly.type
_entity_poly.pdbx_seq_one_letter_code
_entity_poly.pdbx_strand_id
1 'polypeptide(L)'
;MIGIDAFCPRSGAPLTDDRHYDADGRGLRAVSDDDAALAAGTAGELTGGAIRSSRPALVAYFRRCHARHEPVDTDLYGTAALLVYRLLHARETQPPDVVVWYALLCRLDALGHDTEWMHAHAALRCPVCHGRLRYERIGDDLTARCAVRCSPEGDAALETLRHDVVSLYDDAFDDAAPLPADSVFHL
;
A
#
# COMPACT_ATOMS: atom_id res chain seq x y z
N MET A 1 3.51 -2.71 -3.75
CA MET A 1 4.05 -2.47 -2.39
C MET A 1 5.35 -3.22 -2.18
N ILE A 2 6.19 -2.79 -1.23
CA ILE A 2 7.50 -3.37 -0.91
C ILE A 2 7.51 -4.13 0.44
N GLY A 3 8.35 -5.17 0.51
CA GLY A 3 8.57 -5.94 1.74
C GLY A 3 7.68 -7.17 1.87
N ILE A 4 7.10 -7.42 3.06
CA ILE A 4 6.33 -8.66 3.32
C ILE A 4 5.11 -8.76 2.42
N ASP A 5 4.41 -7.64 2.25
CA ASP A 5 3.23 -7.47 1.41
C ASP A 5 3.56 -7.25 -0.07
N ALA A 6 4.80 -7.52 -0.50
CA ALA A 6 5.17 -7.28 -1.89
C ALA A 6 4.43 -8.22 -2.86
N PHE A 7 4.14 -7.66 -4.02
CA PHE A 7 3.46 -8.28 -5.15
C PHE A 7 4.10 -7.77 -6.44
N CYS A 8 3.81 -8.42 -7.58
CA CYS A 8 4.29 -7.95 -8.87
C CYS A 8 3.74 -6.56 -9.18
N PRO A 9 4.56 -5.50 -9.33
CA PRO A 9 4.05 -4.14 -9.51
C PRO A 9 3.31 -3.93 -10.85
N ARG A 10 3.45 -4.85 -11.80
CA ARG A 10 2.80 -4.81 -13.11
C ARG A 10 1.47 -5.56 -13.13
N SER A 11 1.42 -6.78 -12.59
CA SER A 11 0.23 -7.64 -12.66
C SER A 11 -0.57 -7.71 -11.37
N GLY A 12 0.07 -7.42 -10.23
CA GLY A 12 -0.50 -7.64 -8.90
C GLY A 12 -0.36 -9.07 -8.41
N ALA A 13 0.22 -9.96 -9.21
CA ALA A 13 0.41 -11.38 -8.88
C ALA A 13 1.21 -11.56 -7.59
N PRO A 14 0.94 -12.63 -6.82
CA PRO A 14 1.69 -12.95 -5.63
C PRO A 14 3.14 -13.31 -5.99
N LEU A 15 4.03 -13.19 -5.00
CA LEU A 15 5.41 -13.63 -5.13
C LEU A 15 5.58 -14.94 -4.38
N THR A 16 6.48 -15.79 -4.87
CA THR A 16 6.89 -17.04 -4.20
C THR A 16 7.51 -16.75 -2.83
N ASP A 17 7.56 -17.75 -1.95
CA ASP A 17 8.25 -17.61 -0.66
C ASP A 17 9.78 -17.65 -0.80
N ASP A 18 10.27 -18.33 -1.85
CA ASP A 18 11.69 -18.47 -2.14
C ASP A 18 12.35 -17.13 -2.44
N ARG A 19 13.48 -16.90 -1.77
CA ARG A 19 14.27 -15.67 -1.90
C ARG A 19 15.53 -15.90 -2.72
N HIS A 20 15.72 -15.04 -3.71
CA HIS A 20 16.93 -14.93 -4.51
C HIS A 20 17.63 -13.65 -4.13
N TYR A 21 18.93 -13.71 -3.84
CA TYR A 21 19.70 -12.53 -3.48
C TYR A 21 20.46 -12.02 -4.70
N ASP A 22 20.34 -10.73 -4.99
CA ASP A 22 21.15 -10.08 -6.02
C ASP A 22 22.58 -9.79 -5.53
N ALA A 23 23.41 -9.18 -6.39
CA ALA A 23 24.80 -8.83 -6.06
C ALA A 23 24.92 -7.83 -4.89
N ASP A 24 23.87 -7.05 -4.63
CA ASP A 24 23.80 -6.09 -3.53
C ASP A 24 23.23 -6.72 -2.24
N GLY A 25 22.94 -8.03 -2.26
CA GLY A 25 22.34 -8.75 -1.14
C GLY A 25 20.86 -8.44 -0.92
N ARG A 26 20.16 -7.88 -1.91
CA ARG A 26 18.72 -7.62 -1.83
C ARG A 26 17.96 -8.91 -2.12
N GLY A 27 17.07 -9.29 -1.20
CA GLY A 27 16.19 -10.44 -1.38
C GLY A 27 15.05 -10.12 -2.35
N LEU A 28 15.07 -10.75 -3.51
CA LEU A 28 14.03 -10.76 -4.53
C LEU A 28 13.23 -12.06 -4.45
N ARG A 29 11.99 -12.04 -4.93
CA ARG A 29 11.10 -13.21 -4.99
C ARG A 29 10.57 -13.34 -6.41
N ALA A 30 10.34 -14.57 -6.87
CA ALA A 30 9.78 -14.79 -8.20
C ALA A 30 8.29 -14.46 -8.21
N VAL A 31 7.80 -13.85 -9.28
CA VAL A 31 6.36 -13.71 -9.53
C VAL A 31 5.77 -15.09 -9.78
N SER A 32 4.71 -15.44 -9.05
CA SER A 32 4.02 -16.73 -9.21
C SER A 32 3.31 -16.83 -10.55
N ASP A 33 3.20 -18.06 -11.05
CA ASP A 33 2.52 -18.37 -12.32
C ASP A 33 1.01 -18.39 -12.12
N ASP A 34 0.40 -17.20 -12.07
CA ASP A 34 -1.06 -17.04 -12.14
C ASP A 34 -1.52 -16.43 -13.48
N ASP A 35 -2.82 -16.49 -13.76
CA ASP A 35 -3.39 -16.01 -15.02
C ASP A 35 -3.03 -14.53 -15.28
N ALA A 36 -2.97 -13.70 -14.23
CA ALA A 36 -2.63 -12.29 -14.33
C ALA A 36 -1.15 -12.09 -14.66
N ALA A 37 -0.25 -12.89 -14.07
CA ALA A 37 1.17 -12.86 -14.33
C ALA A 37 1.50 -13.35 -15.74
N LEU A 38 0.84 -14.42 -16.19
CA LEU A 38 0.97 -14.96 -17.53
C LEU A 38 0.48 -13.96 -18.58
N ALA A 39 -0.70 -13.37 -18.38
CA ALA A 39 -1.24 -12.35 -19.28
C ALA A 39 -0.35 -11.09 -19.35
N ALA A 40 0.29 -10.71 -18.24
CA ALA A 40 1.21 -9.58 -18.19
C ALA A 40 2.63 -9.93 -18.67
N GLY A 41 2.95 -11.21 -18.94
CA GLY A 41 4.29 -11.66 -19.28
C GLY A 41 5.30 -11.44 -18.14
N THR A 42 4.86 -11.58 -16.89
CA THR A 42 5.67 -11.33 -15.68
C THR A 42 5.96 -12.59 -14.86
N ALA A 43 5.39 -13.74 -15.24
CA ALA A 43 5.61 -15.02 -14.59
C ALA A 43 7.11 -15.33 -14.48
N GLY A 44 7.58 -15.69 -13.28
CA GLY A 44 8.99 -15.97 -13.00
C GLY A 44 9.92 -14.74 -12.88
N GLU A 45 9.44 -13.50 -13.15
CA GLU A 45 10.27 -12.30 -12.95
C GLU A 45 10.68 -12.16 -11.48
N LEU A 46 11.93 -11.79 -11.21
CA LEU A 46 12.40 -11.54 -9.84
C LEU A 46 12.11 -10.10 -9.42
N THR A 47 11.38 -9.91 -8.32
CA THR A 47 11.04 -8.58 -7.79
C THR A 47 10.95 -8.55 -6.28
N GLY A 48 11.25 -7.39 -5.68
CA GLY A 48 10.98 -7.08 -4.26
C GLY A 48 9.65 -6.33 -4.06
N GLY A 49 8.84 -6.24 -5.13
CA GLY A 49 7.76 -5.28 -5.26
C GLY A 49 8.26 -3.90 -5.69
N ALA A 50 7.37 -2.91 -5.64
CA ALA A 50 7.71 -1.53 -5.92
C ALA A 50 6.99 -0.58 -4.97
N ILE A 51 7.53 0.64 -4.88
CA ILE A 51 6.92 1.77 -4.16
C ILE A 51 5.66 2.22 -4.90
N ARG A 52 5.67 2.12 -6.23
CA ARG A 52 4.57 2.50 -7.13
C ARG A 52 4.27 1.35 -8.05
N SER A 53 3.03 0.93 -8.08
CA SER A 53 2.53 -0.17 -8.89
C SER A 53 1.48 0.33 -9.88
N SER A 54 1.22 -0.46 -10.91
CA SER A 54 0.16 -0.15 -11.86
C SER A 54 -1.23 -0.27 -11.22
N ARG A 55 -2.23 0.39 -11.82
CA ARG A 55 -3.63 0.26 -11.40
C ARG A 55 -4.10 -1.21 -11.38
N PRO A 56 -3.91 -2.03 -12.43
CA PRO A 56 -4.31 -3.43 -12.40
C PRO A 56 -3.66 -4.20 -11.24
N ALA A 57 -2.40 -3.90 -10.94
CA ALA A 57 -1.69 -4.55 -9.85
C ALA A 57 -2.28 -4.23 -8.47
N LEU A 58 -2.60 -2.97 -8.21
CA LEU A 58 -3.24 -2.56 -6.95
C LEU A 58 -4.65 -3.15 -6.79
N VAL A 59 -5.44 -3.21 -7.86
CA VAL A 59 -6.78 -3.82 -7.83
C VAL A 59 -6.71 -5.32 -7.62
N ALA A 60 -5.79 -6.02 -8.30
CA ALA A 60 -5.57 -7.45 -8.10
C ALA A 60 -5.06 -7.75 -6.68
N TYR A 61 -4.19 -6.90 -6.14
CA TYR A 61 -3.73 -6.98 -4.75
C TYR A 61 -4.90 -6.84 -3.77
N PHE A 62 -5.72 -5.79 -3.92
CA PHE A 62 -6.91 -5.56 -3.10
C PHE A 62 -7.85 -6.77 -3.08
N ARG A 63 -8.22 -7.29 -4.25
CA ARG A 63 -9.12 -8.45 -4.38
C ARG A 63 -8.57 -9.68 -3.66
N ARG A 64 -7.26 -9.93 -3.80
CA ARG A 64 -6.61 -11.07 -3.13
C ARG A 64 -6.61 -10.90 -1.62
N CYS A 65 -6.35 -9.70 -1.12
CA CYS A 65 -6.36 -9.43 0.31
C CYS A 65 -7.77 -9.56 0.90
N HIS A 66 -8.78 -9.04 0.22
CA HIS A 66 -10.19 -9.18 0.60
C HIS A 66 -10.61 -10.66 0.63
N ALA A 67 -10.31 -11.43 -0.43
CA ALA A 67 -10.69 -12.84 -0.53
C ALA A 67 -10.04 -13.77 0.53
N ARG A 68 -9.08 -13.28 1.31
CA ARG A 68 -8.51 -14.01 2.46
C ARG A 68 -9.35 -13.86 3.73
N HIS A 69 -10.17 -12.83 3.80
CA HIS A 69 -10.93 -12.45 4.98
C HIS A 69 -12.43 -12.61 4.75
N GLU A 70 -12.90 -12.29 3.55
CA GLU A 70 -14.32 -12.22 3.21
C GLU A 70 -14.64 -12.96 1.89
N PRO A 71 -15.92 -13.37 1.68
CA PRO A 71 -16.39 -13.89 0.40
C PRO A 71 -16.17 -12.92 -0.75
N VAL A 72 -16.22 -13.42 -1.99
CA VAL A 72 -16.12 -12.57 -3.18
C VAL A 72 -17.26 -11.55 -3.23
N ASP A 73 -16.90 -10.27 -3.33
CA ASP A 73 -17.83 -9.15 -3.48
C ASP A 73 -17.51 -8.35 -4.76
N THR A 74 -18.30 -8.56 -5.80
CA THR A 74 -18.09 -7.92 -7.11
C THR A 74 -18.35 -6.41 -7.08
N ASP A 75 -19.28 -5.97 -6.24
CA ASP A 75 -19.68 -4.56 -6.16
C ASP A 75 -18.59 -3.76 -5.44
N LEU A 76 -18.08 -4.29 -4.32
CA LEU A 76 -16.90 -3.75 -3.66
C LEU A 76 -15.70 -3.71 -4.60
N TYR A 77 -15.47 -4.76 -5.41
CA TYR A 77 -14.35 -4.78 -6.35
C TYR A 77 -14.47 -3.75 -7.47
N GLY A 78 -15.70 -3.47 -7.92
CA GLY A 78 -15.98 -2.38 -8.86
C GLY A 78 -15.70 -1.02 -8.23
N THR A 79 -16.23 -0.80 -7.03
CA THR A 79 -16.04 0.42 -6.24
C THR A 79 -14.54 0.68 -5.98
N ALA A 80 -13.82 -0.30 -5.43
CA ALA A 80 -12.40 -0.17 -5.15
C ALA A 80 -11.58 0.13 -6.41
N ALA A 81 -11.90 -0.47 -7.57
CA ALA A 81 -11.21 -0.19 -8.82
C ALA A 81 -11.39 1.27 -9.28
N LEU A 82 -12.58 1.84 -9.12
CA LEU A 82 -12.85 3.25 -9.42
C LEU A 82 -12.11 4.19 -8.46
N LEU A 83 -12.13 3.88 -7.17
CA LEU A 83 -11.44 4.68 -6.15
C LEU A 83 -9.93 4.66 -6.33
N VAL A 84 -9.32 3.49 -6.60
CA VAL A 84 -7.89 3.38 -6.94
C VAL A 84 -7.57 4.20 -8.19
N TYR A 85 -8.43 4.19 -9.21
CA TYR A 85 -8.23 5.04 -10.39
C TYR A 85 -8.18 6.53 -10.02
N ARG A 86 -9.15 7.03 -9.23
CA ARG A 86 -9.17 8.43 -8.77
C ARG A 86 -7.90 8.78 -7.99
N LEU A 87 -7.53 7.96 -7.01
CA LEU A 87 -6.34 8.17 -6.18
C LEU A 87 -5.04 8.23 -6.99
N LEU A 88 -4.87 7.34 -7.98
CA LEU A 88 -3.66 7.32 -8.81
C LEU A 88 -3.53 8.53 -9.74
N HIS A 89 -4.63 9.22 -10.05
CA HIS A 89 -4.68 10.35 -10.98
C HIS A 89 -5.00 11.69 -10.30
N ALA A 90 -5.10 11.72 -8.98
CA ALA A 90 -5.37 12.93 -8.21
C ALA A 90 -4.21 13.95 -8.29
N ARG A 91 -3.01 13.50 -8.66
CA ARG A 91 -1.79 14.30 -8.73
C ARG A 91 -0.99 14.01 -9.99
N GLU A 92 -0.15 14.96 -10.41
CA GLU A 92 0.77 14.76 -11.54
C GLU A 92 1.76 13.62 -11.29
N THR A 93 2.27 13.51 -10.06
CA THR A 93 3.16 12.42 -9.66
C THR A 93 2.35 11.33 -8.98
N GLN A 94 2.46 10.10 -9.49
CA GLN A 94 1.78 8.95 -8.91
C GLN A 94 2.18 8.78 -7.42
N PRO A 95 1.21 8.69 -6.50
CA PRO A 95 1.48 8.47 -5.08
C PRO A 95 2.08 7.07 -4.80
N PRO A 96 2.83 6.90 -3.69
CA PRO A 96 3.27 5.59 -3.24
C PRO A 96 2.08 4.66 -2.94
N ASP A 97 2.23 3.36 -3.24
CA ASP A 97 1.19 2.34 -3.05
C ASP A 97 0.65 2.29 -1.62
N VAL A 98 1.51 2.49 -0.62
CA VAL A 98 1.10 2.49 0.79
C VAL A 98 0.15 3.65 1.09
N VAL A 99 0.42 4.83 0.53
CA VAL A 99 -0.43 6.01 0.69
C VAL A 99 -1.77 5.79 -0.02
N VAL A 100 -1.74 5.21 -1.22
CA VAL A 100 -2.96 4.81 -1.96
C VAL A 100 -3.79 3.80 -1.16
N TRP A 101 -3.14 2.82 -0.53
CA TRP A 101 -3.83 1.78 0.25
C TRP A 101 -4.58 2.36 1.44
N TYR A 102 -3.94 3.21 2.24
CA TYR A 102 -4.59 3.84 3.39
C TYR A 102 -5.64 4.90 2.99
N ALA A 103 -5.43 5.65 1.90
CA ALA A 103 -6.45 6.55 1.39
C ALA A 103 -7.68 5.78 0.86
N LEU A 104 -7.46 4.63 0.21
CA LEU A 104 -8.54 3.73 -0.22
C LEU A 104 -9.32 3.18 0.99
N LEU A 105 -8.61 2.72 2.03
CA LEU A 105 -9.19 2.26 3.29
C LEU A 105 -10.14 3.31 3.86
N CYS A 106 -9.65 4.54 4.07
CA CYS A 106 -10.43 5.62 4.63
C CYS A 106 -11.69 5.92 3.78
N ARG A 107 -11.58 5.85 2.45
CA ARG A 107 -12.72 6.10 1.58
C ARG A 107 -13.75 4.97 1.63
N LEU A 108 -13.31 3.73 1.68
CA LEU A 108 -14.21 2.58 1.79
C LEU A 108 -14.93 2.55 3.13
N ASP A 109 -14.22 2.86 4.22
CA ASP A 109 -14.80 3.01 5.56
C ASP A 109 -15.86 4.12 5.61
N ALA A 110 -15.56 5.29 5.03
CA ALA A 110 -16.51 6.39 4.92
C ALA A 110 -17.75 6.05 4.06
N LEU A 111 -17.66 5.04 3.19
CA LEU A 111 -18.78 4.49 2.40
C LEU A 111 -19.53 3.36 3.13
N GLY A 112 -19.11 3.00 4.35
CA GLY A 112 -19.74 2.00 5.19
C GLY A 112 -19.29 0.56 4.93
N HIS A 113 -18.15 0.36 4.25
CA HIS A 113 -17.56 -0.96 4.09
C HIS A 113 -16.70 -1.33 5.31
N ASP A 114 -16.69 -2.61 5.68
CA ASP A 114 -15.72 -3.12 6.65
C ASP A 114 -14.32 -3.16 6.03
N THR A 115 -13.40 -2.44 6.65
CA THR A 115 -12.02 -2.28 6.18
C THR A 115 -10.98 -2.69 7.22
N GLU A 116 -11.38 -3.24 8.37
CA GLU A 116 -10.44 -3.58 9.45
C GLU A 116 -9.31 -4.49 8.94
N TRP A 117 -9.67 -5.45 8.08
CA TRP A 117 -8.76 -6.38 7.44
C TRP A 117 -7.66 -5.72 6.60
N MET A 118 -7.87 -4.50 6.09
CA MET A 118 -6.89 -3.80 5.24
C MET A 118 -5.63 -3.40 6.00
N HIS A 119 -5.72 -3.16 7.31
CA HIS A 119 -4.56 -2.82 8.15
C HIS A 119 -3.51 -3.94 8.17
N ALA A 120 -3.92 -5.19 7.98
CA ALA A 120 -3.03 -6.35 7.98
C ALA A 120 -2.21 -6.52 6.69
N HIS A 121 -2.52 -5.76 5.64
CA HIS A 121 -1.95 -5.95 4.28
C HIS A 121 -1.16 -4.73 3.78
N ALA A 122 -0.68 -3.89 4.70
CA ALA A 122 0.24 -2.81 4.35
C ALA A 122 1.19 -2.49 5.51
N ALA A 123 2.44 -2.89 5.38
CA ALA A 123 3.48 -2.40 6.29
C ALA A 123 3.87 -0.95 5.96
N LEU A 124 3.66 -0.02 6.91
CA LEU A 124 4.18 1.35 6.80
C LEU A 124 5.70 1.36 6.65
N ARG A 125 6.19 2.29 5.82
CA ARG A 125 7.60 2.45 5.45
C ARG A 125 7.99 3.91 5.57
N CYS A 126 9.27 4.17 5.78
CA CYS A 126 9.78 5.54 5.78
C CYS A 126 9.38 6.27 4.48
N PRO A 127 8.78 7.46 4.52
CA PRO A 127 8.36 8.18 3.32
C PRO A 127 9.55 8.61 2.44
N VAL A 128 10.75 8.75 3.04
CA VAL A 128 11.97 9.18 2.35
C VAL A 128 12.72 8.02 1.70
N CYS A 129 13.15 7.03 2.48
CA CYS A 129 13.98 5.92 1.97
C CYS A 129 13.22 4.61 1.77
N HIS A 130 11.93 4.58 2.14
CA HIS A 130 11.09 3.37 2.10
C HIS A 130 11.63 2.18 2.92
N GLY A 131 12.53 2.47 3.86
CA GLY A 131 13.03 1.52 4.83
C GLY A 131 12.00 1.14 5.90
N ARG A 132 12.35 0.14 6.72
CA ARG A 132 11.55 -0.26 7.89
C ARG A 132 11.44 0.89 8.89
N LEU A 133 10.26 1.03 9.48
CA LEU A 133 10.04 1.90 10.63
C LEU A 133 10.27 1.13 11.93
N ARG A 134 10.79 1.83 12.94
CA ARG A 134 10.84 1.39 14.34
C ARG A 134 9.80 2.19 15.11
N TYR A 135 8.91 1.49 15.77
CA TYR A 135 7.82 2.09 16.53
C TYR A 135 8.21 2.23 18.00
N GLU A 136 7.91 3.38 18.57
CA GLU A 136 8.18 3.70 19.97
C GLU A 136 6.94 4.35 20.57
N ARG A 137 6.48 3.80 21.69
CA ARG A 137 5.37 4.36 22.46
C ARG A 137 5.94 5.19 23.61
N ILE A 138 5.57 6.47 23.66
CA ILE A 138 5.98 7.41 24.71
C ILE A 138 4.70 7.96 25.34
N GLY A 139 4.34 7.46 26.53
CA GLY A 139 3.02 7.71 27.10
C GLY A 139 1.93 7.07 26.23
N ASP A 140 0.91 7.85 25.85
CA ASP A 140 -0.15 7.42 24.95
C ASP A 140 0.19 7.63 23.47
N ASP A 141 1.30 8.33 23.17
CA ASP A 141 1.69 8.65 21.81
C ASP A 141 2.49 7.51 21.17
N LEU A 142 2.06 7.07 19.99
CA LEU A 142 2.80 6.16 19.13
C LEU A 142 3.58 6.98 18.09
N THR A 143 4.90 6.87 18.14
CA THR A 143 5.80 7.47 17.15
C THR A 143 6.46 6.37 16.32
N ALA A 144 6.89 6.69 15.11
CA ALA A 144 7.77 5.81 14.36
C ALA A 144 8.90 6.56 13.69
N ARG A 145 10.09 5.97 13.79
CA ARG A 145 11.32 6.49 13.21
C ARG A 145 11.92 5.56 12.17
N CYS A 146 12.62 6.13 11.19
CA CYS A 146 13.32 5.36 10.18
C CYS A 146 14.45 4.51 10.80
N ALA A 147 14.42 3.19 10.59
CA ALA A 147 15.40 2.27 11.17
C ALA A 147 16.84 2.53 10.74
N VAL A 148 17.03 3.07 9.53
CA VAL A 148 18.34 3.41 8.96
C VAL A 148 18.70 4.89 9.13
N ARG A 149 17.83 5.69 9.78
CA ARG A 149 18.04 7.13 10.03
C ARG A 149 18.45 7.90 8.77
N CYS A 150 17.71 7.71 7.69
CA CYS A 150 18.04 8.30 6.39
C CYS A 150 17.94 9.83 6.35
N SER A 151 17.18 10.44 7.26
CA SER A 151 17.04 11.89 7.40
C SER A 151 16.57 12.25 8.82
N PRO A 152 16.76 13.52 9.26
CA PRO A 152 16.17 14.04 10.50
C PRO A 152 14.64 13.98 10.49
N GLU A 153 14.02 14.19 9.33
CA GLU A 153 12.57 14.04 9.09
C GLU A 153 12.10 12.58 9.30
N GLY A 154 13.02 11.62 9.21
CA GLY A 154 12.77 10.22 9.47
C GLY A 154 12.29 9.93 10.89
N ASP A 155 12.47 10.86 11.85
CA ASP A 155 11.95 10.74 13.22
C ASP A 155 10.47 11.13 13.35
N ALA A 156 9.90 11.81 12.35
CA ALA A 156 8.48 12.19 12.26
C ALA A 156 7.72 11.38 11.18
N ALA A 157 8.19 10.16 10.87
CA ALA A 157 7.73 9.42 9.69
C ALA A 157 6.22 9.12 9.70
N LEU A 158 5.60 8.86 10.87
CA LEU A 158 4.15 8.65 10.95
C LEU A 158 3.36 9.90 10.61
N GLU A 159 3.80 11.06 11.08
CA GLU A 159 3.11 12.32 10.82
C GLU A 159 3.16 12.68 9.33
N THR A 160 4.33 12.51 8.71
CA THR A 160 4.47 12.68 7.25
C THR A 160 3.56 11.72 6.49
N LEU A 161 3.49 10.45 6.90
CA LEU A 161 2.60 9.47 6.25
C LEU A 161 1.12 9.82 6.42
N ARG A 162 0.69 10.31 7.61
CA ARG A 162 -0.69 10.78 7.84
C ARG A 162 -1.00 11.95 6.91
N HIS A 163 -0.11 12.93 6.87
CA HIS A 163 -0.25 14.10 5.99
C HIS A 163 -0.35 13.67 4.52
N ASP A 164 0.52 12.77 4.06
CA ASP A 164 0.50 12.28 2.68
C ASP A 164 -0.83 11.59 2.32
N VAL A 165 -1.39 10.80 3.25
CA VAL A 165 -2.68 10.12 3.06
C VAL A 165 -3.84 11.11 3.02
N VAL A 166 -3.94 12.00 4.01
CA VAL A 166 -5.00 13.02 4.07
C VAL A 166 -4.96 13.89 2.83
N SER A 167 -3.77 14.39 2.49
CA SER A 167 -3.60 15.27 1.34
C SER A 167 -3.95 14.56 0.04
N LEU A 168 -3.58 13.28 -0.13
CA LEU A 168 -3.98 12.51 -1.31
C LEU A 168 -5.49 12.27 -1.36
N TYR A 169 -6.10 11.97 -0.21
CA TYR A 169 -7.53 11.74 -0.09
C TYR A 169 -8.32 12.99 -0.51
N ASP A 170 -7.96 14.15 0.04
CA ASP A 170 -8.62 15.42 -0.24
C ASP A 170 -8.50 15.81 -1.72
N ASP A 171 -7.33 15.60 -2.33
CA ASP A 171 -7.12 15.84 -3.77
C ASP A 171 -7.98 14.90 -4.65
N ALA A 172 -8.18 13.65 -4.22
CA ALA A 172 -8.90 12.64 -4.99
C ALA A 172 -10.44 12.75 -4.84
N PHE A 173 -10.90 13.30 -3.72
CA PHE A 173 -12.30 13.30 -3.28
C PHE A 173 -12.73 14.68 -2.77
N ASP A 174 -12.59 15.71 -3.61
CA ASP A 174 -13.04 17.08 -3.35
C ASP A 174 -14.55 17.20 -3.07
N ASP A 175 -15.33 16.19 -3.46
CA ASP A 175 -16.76 16.04 -3.22
C ASP A 175 -17.11 15.39 -1.86
N ALA A 176 -16.12 14.92 -1.10
CA ALA A 176 -16.30 14.25 0.17
C ALA A 176 -16.03 15.15 1.38
N ALA A 177 -16.51 14.72 2.56
CA ALA A 177 -16.08 15.33 3.81
C ALA A 177 -14.56 15.15 3.99
N PRO A 178 -13.83 16.17 4.48
CA PRO A 178 -12.38 16.09 4.69
C PRO A 178 -12.01 14.96 5.65
N LEU A 179 -10.87 14.32 5.42
CA LEU A 179 -10.38 13.23 6.26
C LEU A 179 -9.68 13.78 7.51
N PRO A 180 -10.10 13.45 8.75
CA PRO A 180 -9.36 13.80 9.95
C PRO A 180 -8.01 13.09 9.98
N ALA A 181 -6.91 13.80 10.27
CA ALA A 181 -5.56 13.20 10.27
C ALA A 181 -5.41 12.03 11.27
N ASP A 182 -6.16 12.04 12.37
CA ASP A 182 -6.10 11.03 13.43
C ASP A 182 -6.84 9.73 13.08
N SER A 183 -7.65 9.69 12.00
CA SER A 183 -8.40 8.49 11.60
C SER A 183 -7.65 7.59 10.61
N VAL A 184 -6.44 7.97 10.20
CA VAL A 184 -5.70 7.28 9.13
C VAL A 184 -5.06 5.97 9.61
N PHE A 185 -4.57 5.95 10.86
CA PHE A 185 -3.85 4.82 11.44
C PHE A 185 -4.44 4.48 12.81
N HIS A 186 -5.48 3.65 12.83
CA HIS A 186 -5.90 2.97 14.05
C HIS A 186 -4.92 1.81 14.33
N LEU A 187 -3.78 2.13 14.95
CA LEU A 187 -2.69 1.20 15.31
C LEU A 187 -2.67 0.86 16.80
#